data_AF-A0A1D6NYF0-F1
#
_entry.id   AF-A0A1D6NYF0-F1
#
_cell.length_a   1.000
_cell.length_b   1.000
_cell.length_c   1.000
_cell.angle_alpha   90.00
_cell.angle_beta   90.00
_cell.angle_gamma   90.00
#
_symmetry.space_group_name_H-M   'P 1'
#
loop_
_entity.id
_entity.type
_entity.pdbx_description
1 polymer ?
#
loop_
_entity_poly.entity_id
_entity_poly.type
_entity_poly.pdbx_seq_one_letter_code
_entity_poly.pdbx_strand_id
1 'polypeptide(L)'
;MARRAASSLVSRCLLARAPAGAPPAAPSAPRRTVPADGMHRLLPGVLQRFSTAAAVEEPITPSVHVNYTKLLINGNFVDSASGKTFPTLDPRTGEVIAHVAEGDAEDINRAVAAARKAFDEGPWPKMTAYERSRILLRFADLIEKHNDELAALETWDNGKPYEQAAQIEVPMVARLMRYYAGWADKIHGLIVPADGPHHVQILHEPIGVAGQIIPWNFPLLMYAWKVGPALACGNTLVLKTAEQTPLSALYISKLLHEAGLPEGVVNVVSGFGPTAGAALASHMDVDKVNTHLNYIVCIYREWSEKLYLWTKHLFLSFNKDRIYWIYRYWKNYSRVGCKEQP
;
A
#
# COMPACT_ATOMS: atom_id res chain seq x y z
N MET A 1 -56.87 -32.15 -15.93
CA MET A 1 -56.60 -32.28 -14.49
C MET A 1 -55.86 -31.02 -14.02
N ALA A 2 -56.45 -30.30 -13.04
CA ALA A 2 -55.93 -29.19 -12.20
C ALA A 2 -54.75 -28.35 -12.76
N ARG A 3 -54.92 -27.15 -13.34
CA ARG A 3 -55.32 -25.83 -12.79
C ARG A 3 -54.77 -25.49 -11.39
N ARG A 4 -53.77 -24.60 -11.33
CA ARG A 4 -53.81 -23.28 -10.65
C ARG A 4 -52.53 -22.48 -10.92
N ALA A 5 -52.66 -21.42 -11.72
CA ALA A 5 -51.77 -20.27 -11.72
C ALA A 5 -52.60 -19.08 -11.20
N ALA A 6 -52.10 -18.38 -10.19
CA ALA A 6 -52.65 -17.12 -9.68
C ALA A 6 -51.63 -16.02 -10.05
N SER A 7 -51.92 -15.19 -11.04
CA SER A 7 -52.70 -13.94 -11.02
C SER A 7 -51.94 -12.76 -10.43
N SER A 8 -51.80 -11.76 -11.30
CA SER A 8 -51.21 -10.45 -11.10
C SER A 8 -52.21 -9.45 -10.49
N LEU A 9 -51.61 -8.37 -9.96
CA LEU A 9 -52.13 -7.00 -9.81
C LEU A 9 -53.12 -6.65 -8.67
N VAL A 10 -52.75 -5.53 -8.01
CA VAL A 10 -53.58 -4.43 -7.44
C VAL A 10 -53.55 -4.22 -5.91
N SER A 11 -52.93 -3.09 -5.55
CA SER A 11 -53.28 -2.05 -4.55
C SER A 11 -53.50 -2.31 -3.05
N ARG A 12 -52.80 -1.45 -2.29
CA ARG A 12 -53.28 -0.49 -1.26
C ARG A 12 -54.17 -0.98 -0.10
N CYS A 13 -53.63 -0.78 1.10
CA CYS A 13 -54.30 -0.22 2.30
C CYS A 13 -53.31 0.81 2.89
N LEU A 14 -53.53 2.12 3.04
CA LEU A 14 -54.55 2.89 3.80
C LEU A 14 -54.80 2.29 5.20
N LEU A 15 -54.81 2.98 6.34
CA LEU A 15 -54.49 4.34 6.78
C LEU A 15 -54.79 4.31 8.29
N ALA A 16 -53.96 4.91 9.14
CA ALA A 16 -54.37 5.30 10.50
C ALA A 16 -53.80 6.70 10.82
N ARG A 17 -54.57 7.69 10.37
CA ARG A 17 -54.83 9.06 10.89
C ARG A 17 -53.97 9.63 12.04
N ALA A 18 -53.43 10.84 11.83
CA ALA A 18 -53.58 12.01 12.71
C ALA A 18 -53.14 13.31 11.97
N PRO A 19 -53.67 14.51 12.34
CA PRO A 19 -53.92 15.59 11.38
C PRO A 19 -52.89 16.73 11.35
N ALA A 20 -53.06 17.55 10.31
CA ALA A 20 -52.33 18.75 9.93
C ALA A 20 -52.40 19.91 10.95
N GLY A 21 -51.35 20.72 10.96
CA GLY A 21 -51.31 22.04 11.59
C GLY A 21 -49.93 22.66 11.47
N ALA A 22 -49.70 23.45 10.43
CA ALA A 22 -48.52 24.31 10.31
C ALA A 22 -48.66 25.52 11.24
N PRO A 23 -47.62 25.91 12.01
CA PRO A 23 -47.53 27.25 12.55
C PRO A 23 -46.62 28.16 11.68
N PRO A 24 -46.94 29.46 11.62
CA PRO A 24 -46.36 30.41 10.67
C PRO A 24 -44.98 30.94 11.08
N ALA A 25 -44.29 31.52 10.09
CA ALA A 25 -43.03 32.23 10.21
C ALA A 25 -43.02 33.27 11.34
N ALA A 26 -41.97 33.24 12.15
CA ALA A 26 -41.73 34.22 13.21
C ALA A 26 -41.16 35.53 12.63
N PRO A 27 -41.59 36.70 13.13
CA PRO A 27 -41.28 38.00 12.56
C PRO A 27 -39.90 38.54 12.96
N SER A 28 -39.37 39.40 12.09
CA SER A 28 -38.16 40.19 12.26
C SER A 28 -38.19 41.08 13.52
N ALA A 29 -37.21 40.90 14.40
CA ALA A 29 -36.97 41.80 15.53
C ALA A 29 -36.26 43.10 15.06
N PRO A 30 -36.64 44.28 15.59
CA PRO A 30 -36.11 45.56 15.14
C PRO A 30 -34.76 45.91 15.78
N ARG A 31 -34.00 46.73 15.04
CA ARG A 31 -32.75 47.40 15.44
C ARG A 31 -32.82 47.96 16.87
N ARG A 32 -31.86 47.58 17.72
CA ARG A 32 -31.45 48.39 18.87
C ARG A 32 -30.22 49.23 18.49
N THR A 33 -30.43 50.54 18.47
CA THR A 33 -29.39 51.57 18.41
C THR A 33 -28.56 51.54 19.68
N VAL A 34 -27.24 51.44 19.54
CA VAL A 34 -26.28 51.71 20.64
C VAL A 34 -26.02 53.22 20.65
N PRO A 35 -26.13 53.93 21.79
CA PRO A 35 -25.77 55.33 21.87
C PRO A 35 -24.25 55.50 21.77
N ALA A 36 -23.81 56.45 20.97
CA ALA A 36 -22.44 56.94 20.98
C ALA A 36 -22.30 57.93 22.14
N ASP A 37 -21.63 57.52 23.22
CA ASP A 37 -20.92 58.46 24.08
C ASP A 37 -19.94 57.73 25.01
N GLY A 38 -18.76 58.31 25.26
CA GLY A 38 -17.84 57.85 26.30
C GLY A 38 -16.40 57.58 25.86
N MET A 39 -15.67 58.67 25.62
CA MET A 39 -14.22 58.69 25.49
C MET A 39 -13.55 58.30 26.83
N HIS A 40 -12.87 57.15 26.91
CA HIS A 40 -11.97 56.85 28.03
C HIS A 40 -10.70 56.07 27.60
N ARG A 41 -9.61 56.83 27.56
CA ARG A 41 -8.21 56.51 27.92
C ARG A 41 -7.60 55.19 27.42
N LEU A 42 -6.73 55.34 26.41
CA LEU A 42 -5.69 54.40 26.03
C LEU A 42 -4.71 54.17 27.20
N LEU A 43 -4.57 52.91 27.65
CA LEU A 43 -3.42 52.46 28.45
C LEU A 43 -2.31 52.00 27.50
N PRO A 44 -1.02 52.24 27.79
CA PRO A 44 0.07 51.84 26.91
C PRO A 44 0.19 50.32 26.86
N GLY A 45 0.23 49.79 25.64
CA GLY A 45 0.29 48.36 25.37
C GLY A 45 1.51 47.68 26.01
N VAL A 46 1.23 46.65 26.81
CA VAL A 46 2.15 45.54 26.98
C VAL A 46 2.10 44.78 25.65
N LEU A 47 3.04 45.09 24.75
CA LEU A 47 3.37 44.21 23.64
C LEU A 47 3.97 42.95 24.25
N GLN A 48 3.10 42.01 24.62
CA GLN A 48 3.51 40.66 24.93
C GLN A 48 4.06 40.09 23.63
N ARG A 49 5.39 40.13 23.49
CA ARG A 49 6.09 39.44 22.42
C ARG A 49 5.72 37.97 22.56
N PHE A 50 4.75 37.52 21.78
CA PHE A 50 4.57 36.11 21.50
C PHE A 50 5.84 35.68 20.77
N SER A 51 6.81 35.19 21.54
CA SER A 51 7.97 34.51 21.00
C SER A 51 7.45 33.26 20.30
N THR A 52 7.43 33.26 18.97
CA THR A 52 7.24 32.07 18.15
C THR A 52 8.55 31.27 18.11
N ALA A 53 9.16 31.03 19.27
CA ALA A 53 10.09 29.93 19.39
C ALA A 53 9.21 28.68 19.32
N ALA A 54 9.07 28.10 18.13
CA ALA A 54 8.56 26.75 18.01
C ALA A 54 9.40 25.91 18.97
N ALA A 55 8.78 25.41 20.04
CA ALA A 55 9.43 24.43 20.88
C ALA A 55 9.84 23.30 19.94
N VAL A 56 11.15 23.05 19.85
CA VAL A 56 11.66 21.87 19.18
C VAL A 56 11.27 20.73 20.09
N GLU A 57 10.04 20.21 19.92
CA GLU A 57 9.64 18.98 20.60
C GLU A 57 10.58 17.89 20.14
N GLU A 58 11.26 17.25 21.09
CA GLU A 58 12.10 16.11 20.77
C GLU A 58 11.22 15.01 20.15
N PRO A 59 11.59 14.49 18.97
CA PRO A 59 10.79 13.49 18.30
C PRO A 59 10.73 12.23 19.16
N ILE A 60 9.50 11.78 19.42
CA ILE A 60 9.23 10.58 20.21
C ILE A 60 9.87 9.38 19.51
N THR A 61 10.84 8.74 20.17
CA THR A 61 11.36 7.44 19.75
C THR A 61 10.31 6.37 20.03
N PRO A 62 9.86 5.60 19.03
CA PRO A 62 8.90 4.53 19.26
C PRO A 62 9.50 3.47 20.20
N SER A 63 8.67 2.86 21.04
CA SER A 63 9.09 1.78 21.95
C SER A 63 9.34 0.42 21.24
N VAL A 64 9.43 0.42 19.90
CA VAL A 64 9.55 -0.80 19.09
C VAL A 64 11.01 -1.10 18.78
N HIS A 65 11.36 -2.38 18.87
CA HIS A 65 12.70 -2.87 18.55
C HIS A 65 12.75 -3.33 17.09
N VAL A 66 13.76 -2.86 16.35
CA VAL A 66 13.98 -3.29 14.96
C VAL A 66 14.68 -4.65 14.96
N ASN A 67 13.87 -5.71 14.90
CA ASN A 67 14.38 -7.09 14.99
C ASN A 67 14.69 -7.74 13.64
N TYR A 68 14.15 -7.21 12.54
CA TYR A 68 14.26 -7.80 11.21
C TYR A 68 14.88 -6.82 10.22
N THR A 69 16.18 -6.99 9.99
CA THR A 69 16.98 -6.18 9.04
C THR A 69 17.61 -7.02 7.94
N LYS A 70 17.41 -8.34 7.96
CA LYS A 70 17.94 -9.29 6.99
C LYS A 70 16.95 -9.53 5.85
N LEU A 71 17.42 -10.09 4.74
CA LEU A 71 16.57 -10.50 3.63
C LEU A 71 15.77 -11.75 4.03
N LEU A 72 14.53 -11.88 3.58
CA LEU A 72 13.73 -13.08 3.79
C LEU A 72 13.80 -13.96 2.54
N ILE A 73 14.53 -15.06 2.60
CA ILE A 73 14.71 -15.99 1.47
C ILE A 73 14.48 -17.41 1.98
N ASN A 74 13.60 -18.16 1.29
CA ASN A 74 13.24 -19.52 1.64
C ASN A 74 12.85 -19.69 3.12
N GLY A 75 12.00 -18.78 3.64
CA GLY A 75 11.54 -18.80 5.03
C GLY A 75 12.57 -18.38 6.09
N ASN A 76 13.79 -18.03 5.70
CA ASN A 76 14.87 -17.68 6.62
C ASN A 76 15.32 -16.23 6.44
N PHE A 77 15.65 -15.58 7.56
CA PHE A 77 16.28 -14.26 7.57
C PHE A 77 17.78 -14.39 7.35
N VAL A 78 18.27 -14.00 6.17
CA VAL A 78 19.64 -14.17 5.71
C VAL A 78 20.30 -12.83 5.37
N ASP A 79 21.61 -12.75 5.59
CA ASP A 79 22.39 -11.60 5.13
C ASP A 79 22.49 -11.61 3.59
N SER A 80 22.79 -10.44 3.01
CA SER A 80 23.02 -10.32 1.57
C SER A 80 24.22 -11.17 1.16
N ALA A 81 24.21 -11.68 -0.08
CA ALA A 81 25.33 -12.48 -0.60
C ALA A 81 26.66 -11.70 -0.60
N SER A 82 26.58 -10.37 -0.73
CA SER A 82 27.74 -9.48 -0.68
C SER A 82 28.16 -9.08 0.75
N GLY A 83 27.33 -9.35 1.76
CA GLY A 83 27.49 -8.85 3.12
C GLY A 83 27.24 -7.34 3.29
N LYS A 84 26.87 -6.63 2.21
CA LYS A 84 26.57 -5.20 2.26
C LYS A 84 25.25 -4.93 2.97
N THR A 85 25.19 -3.75 3.58
CA THR A 85 24.01 -3.20 4.22
C THR A 85 23.85 -1.73 3.85
N PHE A 86 22.63 -1.24 3.80
CA PHE A 86 22.33 0.19 3.61
C PHE A 86 21.56 0.73 4.83
N PRO A 87 21.72 2.02 5.18
CA PRO A 87 20.98 2.62 6.28
C PRO A 87 19.55 2.96 5.86
N THR A 88 18.57 2.64 6.71
CA THR A 88 17.26 3.29 6.67
C THR A 88 17.21 4.42 7.69
N LEU A 89 16.57 5.52 7.32
CA LEU A 89 16.66 6.80 8.03
C LEU A 89 15.30 7.21 8.57
N ASP A 90 15.28 7.80 9.76
CA ASP A 90 14.09 8.45 10.29
C ASP A 90 13.86 9.76 9.54
N PRO A 91 12.77 9.93 8.78
CA PRO A 91 12.52 11.14 8.00
C PRO A 91 12.29 12.38 8.88
N ARG A 92 12.05 12.22 10.19
CA ARG A 92 11.85 13.32 11.15
C ARG A 92 13.19 13.93 11.58
N THR A 93 14.22 13.11 11.76
CA THR A 93 15.53 13.52 12.31
C THR A 93 16.67 13.43 11.30
N GLY A 94 16.53 12.58 10.27
CA GLY A 94 17.61 12.19 9.38
C GLY A 94 18.60 11.19 9.98
N GLU A 95 18.34 10.72 11.21
CA GLU A 95 19.21 9.75 11.90
C GLU A 95 18.97 8.33 11.39
N VAL A 96 19.98 7.48 11.53
CA VAL A 96 19.89 6.07 11.13
C VAL A 96 19.02 5.31 12.12
N ILE A 97 17.98 4.65 11.62
CA ILE A 97 17.15 3.73 12.40
C ILE A 97 17.86 2.38 12.53
N ALA A 98 18.26 1.81 11.38
CA ALA A 98 18.88 0.50 11.29
C ALA A 98 19.68 0.33 9.98
N HIS A 99 20.61 -0.61 9.99
CA HIS A 99 21.28 -1.10 8.77
C HIS A 99 20.58 -2.36 8.27
N VAL A 100 20.06 -2.29 7.05
CA VAL A 100 19.31 -3.37 6.38
C VAL A 100 20.19 -4.04 5.34
N ALA A 101 20.12 -5.36 5.23
CA ALA A 101 20.85 -6.12 4.23
C ALA A 101 20.54 -5.60 2.81
N GLU A 102 21.59 -5.31 2.05
CA GLU A 102 21.49 -4.78 0.69
C GLU A 102 21.45 -5.95 -0.30
N GLY A 103 20.25 -6.34 -0.70
CA GLY A 103 20.05 -7.32 -1.75
C GLY A 103 20.53 -6.79 -3.11
N ASP A 104 21.19 -7.68 -3.86
CA ASP A 104 21.63 -7.44 -5.23
C ASP A 104 21.16 -8.59 -6.15
N ALA A 105 21.62 -8.63 -7.39
CA ALA A 105 21.24 -9.62 -8.39
C ALA A 105 21.36 -11.07 -7.89
N GLU A 106 22.42 -11.39 -7.14
CA GLU A 106 22.59 -12.75 -6.61
C GLU A 106 21.53 -13.12 -5.55
N ASP A 107 21.14 -12.17 -4.70
CA ASP A 107 20.08 -12.40 -3.73
C ASP A 107 18.71 -12.54 -4.39
N ILE A 108 18.48 -11.79 -5.49
CA ILE A 108 17.30 -11.98 -6.34
C ILE A 108 17.31 -13.37 -6.98
N ASN A 109 18.43 -13.84 -7.53
CA ASN A 109 18.53 -15.19 -8.10
C ASN A 109 18.20 -16.26 -7.06
N ARG A 110 18.75 -16.15 -5.84
CA ARG A 110 18.46 -17.04 -4.71
C ARG A 110 16.98 -17.02 -4.33
N ALA A 111 16.37 -15.84 -4.28
CA ALA A 111 14.96 -15.67 -3.96
C ALA A 111 14.04 -16.25 -5.05
N VAL A 112 14.37 -16.03 -6.33
CA VAL A 112 13.63 -16.59 -7.46
C VAL A 112 13.75 -18.11 -7.51
N ALA A 113 14.95 -18.66 -7.28
CA ALA A 113 15.15 -20.11 -7.20
C ALA A 113 14.31 -20.74 -6.07
N ALA A 114 14.26 -20.10 -4.90
CA ALA A 114 13.41 -20.53 -3.80
C ALA A 114 11.91 -20.46 -4.15
N ALA A 115 11.47 -19.37 -4.78
CA ALA A 115 10.09 -19.19 -5.23
C ALA A 115 9.68 -20.23 -6.29
N ARG A 116 10.58 -20.52 -7.23
CA ARG A 116 10.38 -21.51 -8.29
C ARG A 116 10.26 -22.90 -7.70
N LYS A 117 11.18 -23.30 -6.83
CA LYS A 117 11.12 -24.59 -6.13
C LYS A 117 9.83 -24.75 -5.32
N ALA A 118 9.42 -23.71 -4.60
CA ALA A 118 8.17 -23.72 -3.84
C ALA A 118 6.92 -23.84 -4.74
N PHE A 119 6.97 -23.30 -5.97
CA PHE A 119 5.87 -23.35 -6.93
C PHE A 119 5.82 -24.66 -7.72
N ASP A 120 6.96 -25.23 -8.12
CA ASP A 120 6.99 -26.42 -8.98
C ASP A 120 6.89 -27.71 -8.15
N GLU A 121 7.63 -27.77 -7.04
CA GLU A 121 7.78 -29.00 -6.24
C GLU A 121 7.06 -28.91 -4.89
N GLY A 122 6.90 -27.70 -4.37
CA GLY A 122 6.45 -27.43 -3.02
C GLY A 122 4.99 -27.80 -2.72
N PRO A 123 4.59 -27.71 -1.44
CA PRO A 123 3.23 -28.04 -1.03
C PRO A 123 2.21 -26.94 -1.41
N TRP A 124 2.65 -25.70 -1.61
CA TRP A 124 1.79 -24.54 -1.90
C TRP A 124 0.85 -24.69 -3.11
N PRO A 125 1.34 -25.06 -4.31
CA PRO A 125 0.46 -25.32 -5.47
C PRO A 125 -0.49 -26.50 -5.25
N LYS A 126 -0.09 -27.48 -4.41
CA LYS A 126 -0.83 -28.72 -4.12
C LYS A 126 -1.88 -28.55 -3.02
N MET A 127 -1.76 -27.51 -2.19
CA MET A 127 -2.76 -27.17 -1.19
C MET A 127 -4.09 -26.84 -1.86
N THR A 128 -5.17 -27.24 -1.21
CA THR A 128 -6.51 -26.83 -1.61
C THR A 128 -6.66 -25.31 -1.46
N ALA A 129 -7.54 -24.72 -2.27
CA ALA A 129 -7.87 -23.30 -2.17
C ALA A 129 -8.32 -22.89 -0.75
N TYR A 130 -9.02 -23.80 -0.06
CA TYR A 130 -9.46 -23.61 1.32
C TYR A 130 -8.28 -23.53 2.31
N GLU A 131 -7.27 -24.40 2.18
CA GLU A 131 -6.08 -24.36 3.03
C GLU A 131 -5.29 -23.04 2.85
N ARG A 132 -5.15 -22.57 1.61
CA ARG A 132 -4.55 -21.24 1.34
C ARG A 132 -5.36 -20.12 1.97
N SER A 133 -6.70 -20.17 1.86
CA SER A 133 -7.60 -19.22 2.52
C SER A 133 -7.39 -19.19 4.03
N ARG A 134 -7.27 -20.35 4.67
CA ARG A 134 -7.03 -20.47 6.12
C ARG A 134 -5.71 -19.82 6.56
N ILE A 135 -4.65 -19.95 5.77
CA ILE A 135 -3.37 -19.27 6.05
C ILE A 135 -3.55 -17.75 6.00
N LEU A 136 -4.21 -17.22 4.97
CA LEU A 136 -4.45 -15.78 4.83
C LEU A 136 -5.35 -15.21 5.94
N LEU A 137 -6.35 -15.97 6.40
CA LEU A 137 -7.17 -15.59 7.56
C LEU A 137 -6.34 -15.52 8.85
N ARG A 138 -5.53 -16.54 9.13
CA ARG A 138 -4.62 -16.53 10.30
C ARG A 138 -3.63 -15.37 10.22
N PHE A 139 -3.13 -15.06 9.04
CA PHE A 139 -2.25 -13.93 8.82
C PHE A 139 -2.93 -12.60 9.14
N ALA A 140 -4.19 -12.41 8.71
CA ALA A 140 -4.96 -11.22 9.06
C ALA A 140 -5.13 -11.06 10.58
N ASP A 141 -5.37 -12.15 11.30
CA ASP A 141 -5.50 -12.13 12.77
C ASP A 141 -4.15 -11.77 13.45
N LEU A 142 -3.03 -12.24 12.91
CA LEU A 142 -1.70 -11.86 13.39
C LEU A 142 -1.37 -10.39 13.13
N ILE A 143 -1.78 -9.84 11.98
CA ILE A 143 -1.61 -8.41 11.68
C ILE A 143 -2.33 -7.55 12.72
N GLU A 144 -3.58 -7.89 13.06
CA GLU A 144 -4.33 -7.15 14.08
C GLU A 144 -3.73 -7.30 15.47
N LYS A 145 -3.24 -8.50 15.81
CA LYS A 145 -2.56 -8.74 17.08
C LYS A 145 -1.30 -7.88 17.25
N HIS A 146 -0.57 -7.64 16.16
CA HIS A 146 0.66 -6.84 16.15
C HIS A 146 0.44 -5.42 15.59
N ASN A 147 -0.78 -4.88 15.72
CA ASN A 147 -1.15 -3.59 15.15
C ASN A 147 -0.23 -2.45 15.60
N ASP A 148 0.03 -2.35 16.90
CA ASP A 148 0.82 -1.26 17.47
C ASP A 148 2.30 -1.35 17.05
N GLU A 149 2.86 -2.57 16.98
CA GLU A 149 4.24 -2.79 16.51
C GLU A 149 4.39 -2.41 15.03
N LEU A 150 3.45 -2.85 14.18
CA LEU A 150 3.41 -2.51 12.76
C LEU A 150 3.23 -1.01 12.54
N ALA A 151 2.30 -0.38 13.26
CA ALA A 151 2.02 1.04 13.12
C ALA A 151 3.20 1.90 13.57
N ALA A 152 3.87 1.54 14.67
CA ALA A 152 5.04 2.24 15.15
C ALA A 152 6.24 2.10 14.20
N LEU A 153 6.48 0.90 13.64
CA LEU A 153 7.50 0.73 12.59
C LEU A 153 7.18 1.59 11.36
N GLU A 154 5.91 1.64 10.96
CA GLU A 154 5.52 2.44 9.81
C GLU A 154 5.70 3.93 10.04
N THR A 155 5.33 4.42 11.21
CA THR A 155 5.56 5.81 11.58
C THR A 155 7.05 6.13 11.64
N TRP A 156 7.88 5.21 12.12
CA TRP A 156 9.31 5.45 12.27
C TRP A 156 10.04 5.46 10.93
N ASP A 157 9.80 4.45 10.09
CA ASP A 157 10.51 4.24 8.82
C ASP A 157 9.95 5.14 7.70
N ASN A 158 8.62 5.33 7.64
CA ASN A 158 8.00 6.17 6.61
C ASN A 158 7.75 7.63 7.02
N GLY A 159 7.58 7.90 8.32
CA GLY A 159 7.28 9.26 8.82
C GLY A 159 5.80 9.63 8.86
N LYS A 160 4.88 8.69 8.64
CA LYS A 160 3.42 8.95 8.73
C LYS A 160 2.95 9.06 10.18
N PRO A 161 1.89 9.84 10.48
CA PRO A 161 1.34 9.92 11.83
C PRO A 161 0.92 8.54 12.36
N TYR A 162 1.26 8.25 13.63
CA TYR A 162 0.95 6.96 14.27
C TYR A 162 -0.54 6.64 14.25
N GLU A 163 -1.39 7.61 14.54
CA GLU A 163 -2.84 7.41 14.52
C GLU A 163 -3.34 6.99 13.13
N GLN A 164 -2.78 7.56 12.06
CA GLN A 164 -3.10 7.14 10.70
C GLN A 164 -2.65 5.70 10.44
N ALA A 165 -1.43 5.33 10.85
CA ALA A 165 -0.93 3.97 10.67
C ALA A 165 -1.77 2.95 11.47
N ALA A 166 -2.02 3.22 12.75
CA ALA A 166 -2.67 2.31 13.69
C ALA A 166 -4.19 2.17 13.51
N GLN A 167 -4.89 3.26 13.15
CA GLN A 167 -6.36 3.25 13.09
C GLN A 167 -6.89 3.06 11.67
N ILE A 168 -6.08 3.30 10.64
CA ILE A 168 -6.52 3.25 9.25
C ILE A 168 -5.74 2.21 8.46
N GLU A 169 -4.41 2.33 8.38
CA GLU A 169 -3.63 1.52 7.44
C GLU A 169 -3.51 0.05 7.85
N VAL A 170 -3.05 -0.24 9.07
CA VAL A 170 -2.88 -1.63 9.53
C VAL A 170 -4.22 -2.39 9.59
N PRO A 171 -5.33 -1.81 10.10
CA PRO A 171 -6.65 -2.45 10.00
C PRO A 171 -7.10 -2.68 8.54
N MET A 172 -6.76 -1.77 7.63
CA MET A 172 -7.07 -1.93 6.21
C MET A 172 -6.25 -3.08 5.57
N VAL A 173 -4.98 -3.25 5.95
CA VAL A 173 -4.13 -4.38 5.54
C VAL A 173 -4.76 -5.70 5.99
N ALA A 174 -5.16 -5.82 7.26
CA ALA A 174 -5.82 -7.02 7.78
C ALA A 174 -7.14 -7.30 7.02
N ARG A 175 -7.95 -6.27 6.79
CA ARG A 175 -9.19 -6.38 6.01
C ARG A 175 -8.94 -6.84 4.57
N LEU A 176 -7.90 -6.33 3.91
CA LEU A 176 -7.51 -6.75 2.56
C LEU A 176 -7.10 -8.23 2.53
N MET A 177 -6.34 -8.67 3.53
CA MET A 177 -5.97 -10.09 3.65
C MET A 177 -7.19 -10.98 3.81
N ARG A 178 -8.18 -10.59 4.63
CA ARG A 178 -9.46 -11.32 4.75
C ARG A 178 -10.25 -11.33 3.44
N TYR A 179 -10.26 -10.21 2.73
CA TYR A 179 -10.91 -10.11 1.42
C TYR A 179 -10.30 -11.11 0.42
N TYR A 180 -8.97 -11.14 0.29
CA TYR A 180 -8.30 -12.06 -0.62
C TYR A 180 -8.35 -13.52 -0.14
N ALA A 181 -8.36 -13.76 1.16
CA ALA A 181 -8.63 -15.08 1.70
C ALA A 181 -9.99 -15.62 1.23
N GLY A 182 -11.01 -14.75 1.22
CA GLY A 182 -12.34 -15.08 0.70
C GLY A 182 -12.39 -15.31 -0.82
N TRP A 183 -11.38 -14.87 -1.57
CA TRP A 183 -11.28 -15.10 -3.01
C TRP A 183 -10.57 -16.40 -3.37
N ALA A 184 -9.71 -16.93 -2.49
CA ALA A 184 -8.85 -18.08 -2.81
C ALA A 184 -9.64 -19.30 -3.35
N ASP A 185 -10.84 -19.55 -2.83
CA ASP A 185 -11.75 -20.64 -3.22
C ASP A 185 -12.86 -20.23 -4.21
N LYS A 186 -12.80 -19.02 -4.76
CA LYS A 186 -13.81 -18.44 -5.68
C LYS A 186 -13.23 -18.04 -7.04
N ILE A 187 -12.04 -18.51 -7.36
CA ILE A 187 -11.42 -18.32 -8.68
C ILE A 187 -12.05 -19.34 -9.62
N HIS A 188 -13.13 -18.95 -10.29
CA HIS A 188 -13.87 -19.82 -11.18
C HIS A 188 -13.37 -19.71 -12.62
N GLY A 189 -13.32 -20.85 -13.29
CA GLY A 189 -13.21 -20.94 -14.75
C GLY A 189 -14.56 -20.71 -15.44
N LEU A 190 -14.60 -20.96 -16.75
CA LEU A 190 -15.82 -20.88 -17.56
C LEU A 190 -15.99 -22.13 -18.40
N ILE A 191 -17.24 -22.53 -18.62
CA ILE A 191 -17.60 -23.54 -19.63
C ILE A 191 -18.22 -22.79 -20.79
N VAL A 192 -17.64 -22.91 -21.98
CA VAL A 192 -18.02 -22.10 -23.15
C VAL A 192 -18.79 -22.97 -24.14
N PRO A 193 -19.95 -22.52 -24.66
CA PRO A 193 -20.62 -23.22 -25.75
C PRO A 193 -19.79 -23.10 -27.02
N ALA A 194 -19.25 -24.22 -27.49
CA ALA A 194 -18.52 -24.30 -28.74
C ALA A 194 -19.44 -24.71 -29.88
N ASP A 195 -19.12 -24.27 -31.10
CA ASP A 195 -19.78 -24.77 -32.29
C ASP A 195 -19.41 -26.25 -32.51
N GLY A 196 -20.43 -27.10 -32.71
CA GLY A 196 -20.25 -28.55 -32.91
C GLY A 196 -20.05 -29.35 -31.60
N PRO A 197 -19.67 -30.64 -31.71
CA PRO A 197 -19.65 -31.57 -30.57
C PRO A 197 -18.36 -31.47 -29.75
N HIS A 198 -18.02 -30.27 -29.26
CA HIS A 198 -16.82 -30.01 -28.47
C HIS A 198 -17.15 -29.60 -27.04
N HIS A 199 -16.39 -30.09 -26.06
CA HIS A 199 -16.43 -29.60 -24.69
C HIS A 199 -15.28 -28.63 -24.46
N VAL A 200 -15.59 -27.35 -24.19
CA VAL A 200 -14.59 -26.30 -23.96
C VAL A 200 -14.74 -25.76 -22.54
N GLN A 201 -13.63 -25.82 -21.80
CA GLN A 201 -13.50 -25.27 -20.46
C GLN A 201 -12.27 -24.36 -20.37
N ILE A 202 -12.38 -23.30 -19.58
CA ILE A 202 -11.31 -22.35 -19.28
C ILE A 202 -10.92 -22.57 -17.83
N LEU A 203 -9.63 -22.80 -17.59
CA LEU A 203 -9.05 -22.91 -16.25
C LEU A 203 -8.27 -21.63 -15.93
N HIS A 204 -8.40 -21.15 -14.70
CA HIS A 204 -7.62 -20.04 -14.18
C HIS A 204 -6.56 -20.58 -13.24
N GLU A 205 -5.38 -20.85 -13.81
CA GLU A 205 -4.23 -21.39 -13.08
C GLU A 205 -3.33 -20.25 -12.57
N PRO A 206 -2.60 -20.44 -11.45
CA PRO A 206 -1.56 -19.50 -11.06
C PRO A 206 -0.53 -19.34 -12.17
N ILE A 207 -0.02 -18.12 -12.32
CA ILE A 207 0.96 -17.78 -13.36
C ILE A 207 2.32 -18.40 -13.02
N GLY A 208 2.68 -18.43 -11.73
CA GLY A 208 3.94 -18.99 -11.24
C GLY A 208 4.64 -18.06 -10.25
N VAL A 209 5.89 -17.71 -10.54
CA VAL A 209 6.71 -16.80 -9.74
C VAL A 209 6.42 -15.35 -10.14
N ALA A 210 5.87 -14.58 -9.21
CA ALA A 210 5.57 -13.16 -9.39
C ALA A 210 6.64 -12.26 -8.76
N GLY A 211 7.31 -11.46 -9.60
CA GLY A 211 8.20 -10.37 -9.18
C GLY A 211 7.40 -9.11 -8.85
N GLN A 212 7.52 -8.62 -7.62
CA GLN A 212 6.72 -7.53 -7.10
C GLN A 212 7.60 -6.41 -6.56
N ILE A 213 7.45 -5.20 -7.08
CA ILE A 213 8.23 -4.03 -6.64
C ILE A 213 7.28 -2.99 -6.04
N ILE A 214 7.47 -2.66 -4.75
CA ILE A 214 6.61 -1.72 -4.01
C ILE A 214 7.31 -0.36 -3.77
N PRO A 215 6.56 0.74 -3.80
CA PRO A 215 7.04 2.08 -3.44
C PRO A 215 7.01 2.31 -1.92
N TRP A 216 7.55 3.45 -1.50
CA TRP A 216 7.73 3.82 -0.09
C TRP A 216 6.54 4.52 0.55
N ASN A 217 5.57 5.04 -0.20
CA ASN A 217 4.52 5.93 0.34
C ASN A 217 3.50 5.22 1.24
N PHE A 218 3.14 3.98 0.92
CA PHE A 218 2.28 3.13 1.76
C PHE A 218 2.83 1.71 1.84
N PRO A 219 3.95 1.47 2.55
CA PRO A 219 4.70 0.21 2.46
C PRO A 219 3.83 -1.02 2.74
N LEU A 220 3.09 -1.04 3.85
CA LEU A 220 2.20 -2.16 4.20
C LEU A 220 0.98 -2.31 3.30
N LEU A 221 0.34 -1.23 2.85
CA LEU A 221 -0.79 -1.36 1.93
C LEU A 221 -0.32 -1.85 0.55
N MET A 222 0.83 -1.38 0.08
CA MET A 222 1.44 -1.85 -1.17
C MET A 222 1.87 -3.31 -1.07
N TYR A 223 2.42 -3.71 0.07
CA TYR A 223 2.65 -5.12 0.40
C TYR A 223 1.34 -5.90 0.27
N ALA A 224 0.27 -5.44 0.92
CA ALA A 224 -1.00 -6.15 0.96
C ALA A 224 -1.67 -6.31 -0.41
N TRP A 225 -1.67 -5.24 -1.22
CA TRP A 225 -2.23 -5.24 -2.57
C TRP A 225 -1.47 -6.14 -3.54
N LYS A 226 -0.22 -6.46 -3.25
CA LYS A 226 0.59 -7.33 -4.10
C LYS A 226 0.58 -8.77 -3.60
N VAL A 227 0.83 -8.99 -2.31
CA VAL A 227 0.93 -10.32 -1.70
C VAL A 227 -0.44 -10.99 -1.60
N GLY A 228 -1.47 -10.26 -1.17
CA GLY A 228 -2.83 -10.80 -0.99
C GLY A 228 -3.39 -11.52 -2.23
N PRO A 229 -3.53 -10.85 -3.40
CA PRO A 229 -4.07 -11.49 -4.58
C PRO A 229 -3.14 -12.56 -5.16
N ALA A 230 -1.82 -12.38 -5.06
CA ALA A 230 -0.86 -13.36 -5.57
C ALA A 230 -1.00 -14.70 -4.84
N LEU A 231 -1.06 -14.67 -3.50
CA LEU A 231 -1.23 -15.85 -2.66
C LEU A 231 -2.62 -16.47 -2.80
N ALA A 232 -3.68 -15.66 -2.90
CA ALA A 232 -5.04 -16.17 -3.12
C ALA A 232 -5.12 -17.01 -4.41
N CYS A 233 -4.47 -16.54 -5.48
CA CYS A 233 -4.37 -17.25 -6.75
C CYS A 233 -3.41 -18.46 -6.73
N GLY A 234 -2.59 -18.63 -5.68
CA GLY A 234 -1.64 -19.74 -5.57
C GLY A 234 -0.27 -19.49 -6.21
N ASN A 235 0.06 -18.23 -6.53
CA ASN A 235 1.40 -17.87 -7.01
C ASN A 235 2.41 -17.91 -5.85
N THR A 236 3.70 -18.04 -6.19
CA THR A 236 4.81 -17.69 -5.30
C THR A 236 5.36 -16.33 -5.70
N LEU A 237 6.11 -15.66 -4.82
CA LEU A 237 6.49 -14.28 -5.05
C LEU A 237 7.87 -13.91 -4.49
N VAL A 238 8.50 -12.98 -5.21
CA VAL A 238 9.70 -12.27 -4.81
C VAL A 238 9.34 -10.79 -4.75
N LEU A 239 9.35 -10.23 -3.55
CA LEU A 239 8.98 -8.85 -3.27
C LEU A 239 10.24 -8.02 -3.02
N LYS A 240 10.42 -6.95 -3.81
CA LYS A 240 11.41 -5.90 -3.55
C LYS A 240 10.76 -4.74 -2.81
N THR A 241 11.22 -4.45 -1.59
CA THR A 241 10.78 -3.30 -0.79
C THR A 241 11.45 -2.03 -1.26
N ALA A 242 10.83 -0.87 -1.07
CA ALA A 242 11.52 0.39 -1.27
C ALA A 242 12.69 0.53 -0.29
N GLU A 243 13.81 1.09 -0.76
CA GLU A 243 15.01 1.29 0.06
C GLU A 243 14.77 2.28 1.22
N GLN A 244 13.79 3.17 1.10
CA GLN A 244 13.45 4.12 2.16
C GLN A 244 12.60 3.50 3.27
N THR A 245 11.91 2.38 3.01
CA THR A 245 10.91 1.83 3.95
C THR A 245 10.89 0.29 3.98
N PRO A 246 12.02 -0.38 4.29
CA PRO A 246 12.09 -1.83 4.28
C PRO A 246 11.51 -2.50 5.54
N LEU A 247 11.43 -1.82 6.69
CA LEU A 247 11.32 -2.47 8.00
C LEU A 247 9.98 -3.17 8.23
N SER A 248 8.88 -2.49 7.89
CA SER A 248 7.52 -3.00 8.10
C SER A 248 7.21 -4.22 7.23
N ALA A 249 7.67 -4.21 5.98
CA ALA A 249 7.50 -5.33 5.04
C ALA A 249 8.30 -6.57 5.48
N LEU A 250 9.48 -6.39 6.09
CA LEU A 250 10.25 -7.51 6.66
C LEU A 250 9.55 -8.09 7.90
N TYR A 251 9.10 -7.22 8.80
CA TYR A 251 8.40 -7.64 10.02
C TYR A 251 7.08 -8.37 9.71
N ILE A 252 6.23 -7.82 8.84
CA ILE A 252 4.95 -8.45 8.50
C ILE A 252 5.14 -9.81 7.78
N SER A 253 6.24 -9.98 7.04
CA SER A 253 6.53 -11.25 6.36
C SER A 253 6.92 -12.36 7.34
N LYS A 254 7.51 -12.02 8.49
CA LYS A 254 7.67 -12.98 9.59
C LYS A 254 6.32 -13.47 10.11
N LEU A 255 5.35 -12.57 10.28
CA LEU A 255 4.00 -12.96 10.72
C LEU A 255 3.32 -13.88 9.70
N LEU A 256 3.61 -13.71 8.41
CA LEU A 256 3.08 -14.57 7.36
C LEU A 256 3.64 -16.00 7.47
N HIS A 257 4.93 -16.17 7.82
CA HIS A 257 5.48 -17.50 8.13
C HIS A 257 4.87 -18.10 9.40
N GLU A 258 4.64 -17.29 10.44
CA GLU A 258 3.93 -17.75 11.65
C GLU A 258 2.48 -18.17 11.36
N ALA A 259 1.83 -17.60 10.34
CA ALA A 259 0.52 -18.04 9.88
C ALA A 259 0.54 -19.42 9.20
N GLY A 260 1.72 -20.01 8.98
CA GLY A 260 1.93 -21.33 8.37
C GLY A 260 2.17 -21.27 6.86
N LEU A 261 2.68 -20.15 6.34
CA LEU A 261 3.10 -20.07 4.95
C LEU A 261 4.33 -20.99 4.71
N PRO A 262 4.29 -21.87 3.69
CA PRO A 262 5.44 -22.69 3.34
C PRO A 262 6.67 -21.86 2.96
N GLU A 263 7.86 -22.41 3.22
CA GLU A 263 9.13 -21.78 2.85
C GLU A 263 9.20 -21.51 1.33
N GLY A 264 9.78 -20.38 0.96
CA GLY A 264 10.00 -19.99 -0.43
C GLY A 264 8.76 -19.43 -1.14
N VAL A 265 7.55 -19.54 -0.57
CA VAL A 265 6.34 -18.99 -1.21
C VAL A 265 6.38 -17.47 -1.27
N VAL A 266 6.84 -16.82 -0.20
CA VAL A 266 7.11 -15.39 -0.15
C VAL A 266 8.57 -15.18 0.17
N ASN A 267 9.25 -14.40 -0.66
CA ASN A 267 10.63 -13.96 -0.43
C ASN A 267 10.65 -12.44 -0.49
N VAL A 268 11.35 -11.79 0.44
CA VAL A 268 11.45 -10.33 0.52
C VAL A 268 12.90 -9.93 0.45
N VAL A 269 13.24 -9.16 -0.59
CA VAL A 269 14.59 -8.66 -0.83
C VAL A 269 14.57 -7.15 -0.78
N SER A 270 15.14 -6.58 0.29
CA SER A 270 15.38 -5.15 0.39
C SER A 270 16.64 -4.78 -0.37
N GLY A 271 16.64 -3.65 -1.08
CA GLY A 271 17.78 -3.20 -1.89
C GLY A 271 17.42 -1.98 -2.73
N PHE A 272 18.33 -1.52 -3.58
CA PHE A 272 18.08 -0.35 -4.43
C PHE A 272 17.32 -0.69 -5.72
N GLY A 273 16.67 0.32 -6.30
CA GLY A 273 15.98 0.18 -7.58
C GLY A 273 16.90 -0.28 -8.73
N PRO A 274 18.05 0.38 -8.98
CA PRO A 274 18.95 0.02 -10.08
C PRO A 274 19.63 -1.36 -9.97
N THR A 275 19.71 -1.93 -8.76
CA THR A 275 20.35 -3.24 -8.52
C THR A 275 19.29 -4.32 -8.36
N ALA A 276 18.75 -4.53 -7.15
CA ALA A 276 17.73 -5.53 -6.86
C ALA A 276 16.46 -5.36 -7.70
N GLY A 277 16.00 -4.11 -7.87
CA GLY A 277 14.79 -3.83 -8.65
C GLY A 277 14.95 -4.17 -10.14
N ALA A 278 16.07 -3.77 -10.74
CA ALA A 278 16.38 -4.05 -12.14
C ALA A 278 16.59 -5.56 -12.36
N ALA A 279 17.37 -6.22 -11.50
CA ALA A 279 17.58 -7.66 -11.55
C ALA A 279 16.26 -8.42 -11.51
N LEU A 280 15.35 -8.08 -10.59
CA LEU A 280 14.03 -8.70 -10.50
C LEU A 280 13.17 -8.45 -11.73
N ALA A 281 13.20 -7.22 -12.27
CA ALA A 281 12.42 -6.87 -13.45
C ALA A 281 12.92 -7.53 -14.76
N SER A 282 14.20 -7.91 -14.82
CA SER A 282 14.81 -8.58 -15.98
C SER A 282 15.05 -10.07 -15.80
N HIS A 283 14.65 -10.66 -14.68
CA HIS A 283 14.93 -12.06 -14.38
C HIS A 283 14.12 -12.99 -15.30
N MET A 284 14.79 -13.95 -15.95
CA MET A 284 14.17 -14.81 -16.96
C MET A 284 13.20 -15.84 -16.39
N ASP A 285 13.41 -16.29 -15.14
CA ASP A 285 12.52 -17.24 -14.46
C ASP A 285 11.38 -16.59 -13.65
N VAL A 286 11.12 -15.30 -13.86
CA VAL A 286 9.98 -14.58 -13.27
C VAL A 286 8.87 -14.47 -14.31
N ASP A 287 7.73 -15.11 -14.03
CA ASP A 287 6.63 -15.24 -15.00
C ASP A 287 5.79 -13.96 -15.12
N LYS A 288 5.79 -13.14 -14.06
CA LYS A 288 5.06 -11.87 -14.04
C LYS A 288 5.77 -10.82 -13.19
N VAL A 289 5.94 -9.62 -13.75
CA VAL A 289 6.38 -8.45 -13.00
C VAL A 289 5.22 -7.50 -12.74
N ASN A 290 5.12 -6.98 -11.51
CA ASN A 290 4.19 -5.93 -11.14
C ASN A 290 4.91 -4.82 -10.36
N THR A 291 4.98 -3.63 -10.94
CA THR A 291 5.58 -2.43 -10.34
C THR A 291 4.49 -1.39 -10.06
N HIS A 292 4.67 -0.61 -9.00
CA HIS A 292 3.85 0.60 -8.73
C HIS A 292 4.83 1.76 -8.55
N LEU A 293 5.21 2.41 -9.65
CA LEU A 293 6.26 3.44 -9.66
C LEU A 293 5.97 4.56 -10.65
N ASN A 294 6.74 5.64 -10.53
CA ASN A 294 6.73 6.79 -11.43
C ASN A 294 6.85 6.38 -12.90
N TYR A 295 6.08 7.03 -13.77
CA TYR A 295 6.04 6.82 -15.23
C TYR A 295 7.44 6.73 -15.89
N ILE A 296 8.45 7.40 -15.34
CA ILE A 296 9.82 7.42 -15.86
C ILE A 296 10.48 6.04 -15.81
N VAL A 297 10.24 5.23 -14.77
CA VAL A 297 10.87 3.90 -14.63
C VAL A 297 10.31 2.91 -15.66
N CYS A 298 9.05 3.06 -16.06
CA CYS A 298 8.40 2.19 -17.05
C CYS A 298 8.78 2.53 -18.50
N ILE A 299 9.18 3.78 -18.81
CA ILE A 299 9.32 4.27 -20.18
C ILE A 299 10.74 4.05 -20.76
N TYR A 300 11.76 3.84 -19.92
CA TYR A 300 13.16 3.81 -20.38
C TYR A 300 13.59 2.57 -21.17
N ARG A 301 12.76 1.52 -21.26
CA ARG A 301 13.12 0.32 -22.04
C ARG A 301 12.48 0.24 -23.43
N GLU A 302 11.49 1.10 -23.74
CA GLU A 302 10.66 0.85 -24.93
C GLU A 302 10.29 2.10 -25.78
N TRP A 303 10.56 3.35 -25.33
CA TRP A 303 10.00 4.54 -26.01
C TRP A 303 10.90 5.80 -26.13
N SER A 304 12.23 5.73 -25.98
CA SER A 304 13.05 6.96 -25.95
C SER A 304 13.08 7.77 -27.26
N GLU A 305 12.87 7.16 -28.43
CA GLU A 305 12.93 7.91 -29.70
C GLU A 305 11.57 8.45 -30.18
N LYS A 306 10.46 7.80 -29.83
CA LYS A 306 9.13 8.18 -30.35
C LYS A 306 8.41 9.22 -29.50
N LEU A 307 8.71 9.32 -28.21
CA LEU A 307 8.02 10.27 -27.32
C LEU A 307 8.50 11.72 -27.50
N TYR A 308 9.78 11.93 -27.88
CA TYR A 308 10.35 13.27 -28.07
C TYR A 308 9.62 14.08 -29.15
N LEU A 309 9.22 13.42 -30.25
CA LEU A 309 8.44 14.03 -31.33
C LEU A 309 6.98 14.29 -30.92
N TRP A 310 6.41 13.49 -30.02
CA TRP A 310 5.01 13.62 -29.59
C TRP A 310 4.83 14.72 -28.54
N THR A 311 5.77 14.87 -27.59
CA THR A 311 5.73 15.94 -26.58
C THR A 311 5.87 17.35 -27.15
N LYS A 312 6.44 17.50 -28.35
CA LYS A 312 6.57 18.82 -29.01
C LYS A 312 5.23 19.35 -29.54
N HIS A 313 4.26 18.48 -29.82
CA HIS A 313 2.96 18.88 -30.36
C HIS A 313 1.87 19.11 -29.31
N LEU A 314 1.97 18.50 -28.12
CA LEU A 314 0.91 18.57 -27.11
C LEU A 314 1.02 19.79 -26.16
N PHE A 315 2.17 20.49 -26.13
CA PHE A 315 2.45 21.58 -25.19
C PHE A 315 1.83 22.95 -25.56
N LEU A 316 1.07 23.04 -26.65
CA LEU A 316 0.43 24.29 -27.08
C LEU A 316 -1.01 24.50 -26.56
N SER A 317 -1.58 23.60 -25.73
CA SER A 317 -3.03 23.63 -25.50
C SER A 317 -3.56 23.62 -24.07
N PHE A 318 -2.75 23.72 -23.00
CA PHE A 318 -3.33 23.76 -21.64
C PHE A 318 -2.76 24.83 -20.69
N ASN A 319 -3.72 25.49 -20.04
CA ASN A 319 -3.68 26.66 -19.15
C ASN A 319 -2.57 26.63 -18.08
N LYS A 320 -1.79 27.72 -17.99
CA LYS A 320 -0.56 27.84 -17.17
C LYS A 320 -0.79 27.97 -15.65
N ASP A 321 -2.01 28.21 -15.18
CA ASP A 321 -2.20 28.77 -13.83
C ASP A 321 -2.59 27.78 -12.72
N ARG A 322 -2.79 26.49 -13.01
CA ARG A 322 -3.07 25.47 -11.97
C ARG A 322 -1.92 24.53 -11.61
N ILE A 323 -0.77 24.66 -12.27
CA ILE A 323 0.41 23.80 -12.03
C ILE A 323 1.42 24.44 -11.06
N TYR A 324 1.24 25.72 -10.71
CA TYR A 324 2.23 26.49 -9.96
C TYR A 324 2.41 26.07 -8.49
N TRP A 325 1.37 25.49 -7.86
CA TRP A 325 1.41 25.14 -6.43
C TRP A 325 2.20 23.86 -6.15
N ILE A 326 2.05 22.85 -7.01
CA ILE A 326 2.81 21.58 -6.92
C ILE A 326 4.29 21.83 -7.23
N TYR A 327 4.58 22.72 -8.18
CA TYR A 327 5.96 23.02 -8.59
C TYR A 327 6.78 23.75 -7.50
N ARG A 328 6.13 24.59 -6.67
CA ARG A 328 6.82 25.37 -5.63
C ARG A 328 7.22 24.53 -4.41
N TYR A 329 6.42 23.52 -4.06
CA TYR A 329 6.77 22.55 -3.01
C TYR A 329 7.95 21.66 -3.44
N TRP A 330 8.02 21.33 -4.73
CA TRP A 330 9.05 20.43 -5.30
C TRP A 330 10.41 21.09 -5.54
N LYS A 331 10.45 22.39 -5.88
CA LYS A 331 11.70 23.13 -6.17
C LYS A 331 12.54 23.40 -4.91
N ASN A 332 11.94 23.41 -3.73
CA ASN A 332 12.66 23.57 -2.47
C ASN A 332 13.27 22.25 -1.97
N TYR A 333 12.64 21.11 -2.26
CA TYR A 333 13.14 19.79 -1.84
C TYR A 333 14.32 19.29 -2.68
N SER A 334 14.30 19.57 -3.99
CA SER A 334 15.37 19.21 -4.94
C SER A 334 16.69 19.98 -4.74
N ARG A 335 16.71 21.04 -3.93
CA ARG A 335 17.95 21.76 -3.57
C ARG A 335 18.68 21.20 -2.36
N VAL A 336 18.06 20.30 -1.60
CA VAL A 336 18.67 19.71 -0.40
C VAL A 336 19.39 18.39 -0.73
N GLY A 337 18.99 17.70 -1.80
CA GLY A 337 19.54 16.39 -2.19
C GLY A 337 20.71 16.39 -3.18
N CYS A 338 21.13 17.55 -3.69
CA CYS A 338 22.32 17.68 -4.55
C CYS A 338 23.31 18.67 -3.90
N LYS A 339 24.05 18.20 -2.90
CA LYS A 339 25.41 18.67 -2.71
C LYS A 339 26.32 17.59 -3.27
N GLU A 340 26.80 17.84 -4.48
CA GLU A 340 28.04 17.25 -4.98
C GLU A 340 29.12 17.47 -3.91
N GLN A 341 29.80 16.39 -3.53
CA GLN A 341 31.06 16.43 -2.80
C GLN A 341 32.07 15.57 -3.58
N PRO A 342 33.36 15.93 -3.50
CA PRO A 342 34.15 16.44 -4.63
C PRO A 342 34.69 15.39 -5.60
#